data_AF-A0A8E0RUQ3-F1
#
_entry.id   AF-A0A8E0RUQ3-F1
#
_cell.length_a   1.000
_cell.length_b   1.000
_cell.length_c   1.000
_cell.angle_alpha   90.00
_cell.angle_beta   90.00
_cell.angle_gamma   90.00
#
_symmetry.space_group_name_H-M   'P 1'
#
loop_
_entity.id
_entity.type
_entity.pdbx_description
1 polymer ?
#
loop_
_entity_poly.entity_id
_entity_poly.type
_entity_poly.pdbx_seq_one_letter_code
_entity_poly.pdbx_strand_id
1 'polypeptide(L)'
;MWLCTVSSVFFFFEEVTESVCGVSNFIPSISAATGITPQLYFWRYAIGFHSAPRILLAAAYYQHYKSFVKGLSCTRLYDILTKVALILNMVDVFTFVGVAFISNRENFPFSWFSATEYGIAVANMGFHLTAAYDFQDVMLTTATQKSHLD
;
A
#
# COMPACT_ATOMS: atom_id res chain seq x y z
N MET A 1 -3.75 -7.76 10.16
CA MET A 1 -3.31 -6.59 10.94
C MET A 1 -3.97 -6.59 12.31
N TRP A 2 -5.29 -6.39 12.40
CA TRP A 2 -6.05 -6.44 13.66
C TRP A 2 -5.90 -7.74 14.46
N LEU A 3 -5.95 -8.90 13.79
CA LEU A 3 -5.76 -10.20 14.44
C LEU A 3 -4.37 -10.35 15.09
N CYS A 4 -3.31 -9.78 14.49
CA CYS A 4 -1.97 -9.77 15.08
C CYS A 4 -1.97 -8.99 16.40
N THR A 5 -2.49 -7.75 16.38
CA THR A 5 -2.54 -6.87 17.56
C THR A 5 -3.37 -7.47 18.69
N VAL A 6 -4.51 -8.06 18.37
CA VAL A 6 -5.37 -8.71 19.38
C VAL A 6 -4.64 -9.92 19.97
N SER A 7 -4.06 -10.78 19.13
CA SER A 7 -3.32 -11.96 19.61
C SER A 7 -2.09 -11.58 20.45
N SER A 8 -1.34 -10.54 20.09
CA SER A 8 -0.17 -10.10 20.85
C SER A 8 -0.56 -9.54 22.21
N VAL A 9 -1.68 -8.81 22.31
CA VAL A 9 -2.22 -8.31 23.58
C VAL A 9 -2.62 -9.46 24.50
N PHE A 10 -3.24 -10.52 23.96
CA PHE A 10 -3.70 -11.65 24.77
C PHE A 10 -2.57 -12.57 25.24
N PHE A 11 -1.56 -12.83 24.39
CA PHE A 11 -0.51 -13.81 24.69
C PHE A 11 0.79 -13.19 25.21
N PHE A 12 1.06 -11.91 24.93
CA PHE A 12 2.34 -11.24 25.22
C PHE A 12 2.13 -9.84 25.82
N PHE A 13 1.15 -9.69 26.71
CA PHE A 13 0.72 -8.39 27.25
C PHE A 13 1.86 -7.56 27.85
N GLU A 14 2.67 -8.13 28.74
CA GLU A 14 3.76 -7.41 29.41
C GLU A 14 4.82 -6.93 28.41
N GLU A 15 5.19 -7.80 27.47
CA GLU A 15 6.21 -7.50 26.45
C GLU A 15 5.75 -6.45 25.43
N VAL A 16 4.45 -6.42 25.07
CA VAL A 16 3.91 -5.40 24.14
C VAL A 16 3.65 -4.05 24.81
N THR A 17 3.43 -4.05 26.12
CA THR A 17 3.06 -2.84 26.88
C THR A 17 4.27 -2.13 27.49
N GLU A 18 5.39 -2.83 27.65
CA GLU A 18 6.64 -2.24 28.11
C GLU A 18 7.18 -1.22 27.09
N SER A 19 7.40 0.01 27.55
CA SER A 19 8.04 1.04 26.73
C SER A 19 9.56 0.92 26.78
N VAL A 20 10.23 1.63 25.87
CA VAL A 20 11.70 1.76 25.85
C VAL A 20 12.27 2.28 27.18
N CYS A 21 11.46 2.98 27.99
CA CYS A 21 11.83 3.49 29.30
C CYS A 21 11.47 2.54 30.47
N GLY A 22 10.99 1.33 30.20
CA GLY A 22 10.55 0.36 31.23
C GLY A 22 9.24 0.73 31.91
N VAL A 23 8.45 1.64 31.32
CA VAL A 23 7.13 2.02 31.84
C VAL A 23 6.05 1.29 31.03
N SER A 24 5.16 0.58 31.71
CA SER A 24 4.03 -0.14 31.10
C SER A 24 2.95 0.82 30.61
N ASN A 25 2.56 0.71 29.34
CA ASN A 25 1.42 1.41 28.75
C ASN A 25 0.17 0.52 28.74
N PHE A 26 -1.01 1.09 29.03
CA PHE A 26 -2.25 0.31 28.98
C PHE A 26 -2.61 -0.20 27.57
N ILE A 27 -2.25 0.57 26.54
CA ILE A 27 -2.50 0.22 25.14
C ILE A 27 -1.15 0.06 24.44
N PRO A 28 -0.82 -1.15 23.96
CA PRO A 28 0.42 -1.36 23.22
C PRO A 28 0.36 -0.68 21.86
N SER A 29 1.50 -0.19 21.39
CA SER A 29 1.61 0.35 20.04
C SER A 29 1.56 -0.76 18.99
N ILE A 30 1.07 -0.45 17.79
CA ILE A 30 1.04 -1.41 16.66
C ILE A 30 2.46 -1.92 16.37
N SER A 31 3.46 -1.04 16.42
CA SER A 31 4.87 -1.40 16.19
C SER A 31 5.44 -2.33 17.26
N ALA A 32 5.00 -2.21 18.52
CA ALA A 32 5.37 -3.16 19.58
C ALA A 32 4.73 -4.55 19.32
N ALA A 33 3.44 -4.57 18.99
CA ALA A 33 2.71 -5.79 18.66
C ALA A 33 3.25 -6.55 17.43
N THR A 34 3.73 -5.82 16.41
CA THR A 34 4.31 -6.43 15.20
C THR A 34 5.82 -6.67 15.32
N GLY A 35 6.46 -6.21 16.40
CA GLY A 35 7.89 -6.37 16.66
C GLY A 35 8.26 -7.69 17.35
N ILE A 36 7.30 -8.37 17.98
CA ILE A 36 7.51 -9.56 18.81
C ILE A 36 7.31 -10.85 17.99
N THR A 37 8.14 -11.87 18.27
CA THR A 37 8.06 -13.19 17.63
C THR A 37 7.08 -14.08 18.41
N PRO A 38 6.12 -14.81 17.78
CA PRO A 38 6.00 -15.10 16.34
C PRO A 38 5.13 -14.15 15.50
N GLN A 39 4.46 -13.16 16.10
CA GLN A 39 3.52 -12.25 15.41
C GLN A 39 4.19 -11.44 14.29
N LEU A 40 5.48 -11.14 14.44
CA LEU A 40 6.35 -10.57 13.41
C LEU A 40 6.32 -11.37 12.10
N TYR A 41 6.29 -12.70 12.15
CA TYR A 41 6.25 -13.52 10.94
C TYR A 41 4.90 -13.40 10.24
N PHE A 42 3.80 -13.52 10.99
CA PHE A 42 2.46 -13.32 10.46
C PHE A 42 2.28 -11.92 9.85
N TRP A 43 2.88 -10.91 10.48
CA TRP A 43 2.91 -9.54 9.98
C TRP A 43 3.60 -9.44 8.61
N ARG A 44 4.81 -10.00 8.49
CA ARG A 44 5.56 -10.03 7.22
C ARG A 44 4.83 -10.79 6.11
N TYR A 45 4.24 -11.93 6.43
CA TYR A 45 3.43 -12.69 5.46
C TYR A 45 2.19 -11.92 5.03
N ALA A 46 1.50 -11.26 5.95
CA ALA A 46 0.32 -10.44 5.63
C ALA A 46 0.69 -9.27 4.71
N ILE A 47 1.82 -8.60 4.96
CA ILE A 47 2.33 -7.52 4.09
C ILE A 47 2.68 -8.06 2.70
N GLY A 48 3.41 -9.17 2.63
CA GLY A 48 3.77 -9.79 1.35
C GLY A 48 2.56 -10.28 0.55
N PHE A 49 1.53 -10.79 1.23
CA PHE A 49 0.29 -11.20 0.57
C PHE A 49 -0.51 -10.00 0.08
N HIS A 50 -0.54 -8.90 0.83
CA HIS A 50 -1.26 -7.68 0.45
C HIS A 50 -0.54 -6.87 -0.64
N SER A 51 0.77 -7.03 -0.82
CA SER A 51 1.51 -6.35 -1.90
C SER A 51 1.23 -6.95 -3.28
N ALA A 52 1.00 -8.27 -3.38
CA ALA A 52 0.69 -8.95 -4.63
C ALA A 52 -0.51 -8.36 -5.42
N PRO A 53 -1.70 -8.14 -4.82
CA PRO A 53 -2.82 -7.52 -5.53
C PRO A 53 -2.55 -6.08 -5.95
N ARG A 54 -1.69 -5.33 -5.23
CA ARG A 54 -1.32 -3.96 -5.61
C ARG A 54 -0.50 -3.94 -6.90
N ILE A 55 0.48 -4.85 -7.01
CA ILE A 55 1.29 -5.01 -8.22
C ILE A 55 0.41 -5.44 -9.40
N LEU A 56 -0.51 -6.39 -9.16
CA LEU A 56 -1.43 -6.88 -10.20
C LEU A 56 -2.35 -5.75 -10.71
N LEU A 57 -2.90 -4.95 -9.81
CA LEU A 57 -3.75 -3.81 -10.16
C LEU A 57 -2.97 -2.75 -10.97
N ALA A 58 -1.74 -2.43 -10.59
CA ALA A 58 -0.89 -1.50 -11.33
C ALA A 58 -0.57 -2.02 -12.74
N ALA A 59 -0.30 -3.32 -12.91
CA ALA A 59 -0.07 -3.94 -14.20
C ALA A 59 -1.33 -3.93 -15.10
N ALA A 60 -2.50 -4.25 -14.54
CA ALA A 60 -3.77 -4.20 -15.26
C ALA A 60 -4.09 -2.77 -15.75
N TYR A 61 -3.84 -1.77 -14.89
CA TYR A 61 -3.98 -0.36 -15.23
C TYR A 61 -3.10 0.06 -16.40
N TYR A 62 -1.81 -0.30 -16.34
CA TYR A 62 -0.88 0.03 -17.40
C TYR A 62 -1.30 -0.57 -18.75
N GLN A 63 -1.81 -1.80 -18.75
CA GLN A 63 -2.32 -2.44 -19.97
C GLN A 63 -3.57 -1.74 -20.52
N HIS A 64 -4.54 -1.44 -19.65
CA HIS A 64 -5.76 -0.75 -20.03
C HIS A 64 -5.47 0.63 -20.65
N TYR A 65 -4.62 1.40 -19.97
CA TYR A 65 -4.25 2.73 -20.39
C TYR A 65 -3.47 2.75 -21.71
N LYS A 66 -2.55 1.81 -21.91
CA LYS A 66 -1.82 1.66 -23.18
C LYS A 66 -2.77 1.37 -24.35
N SER A 67 -3.90 0.70 -24.10
CA SER A 67 -4.93 0.48 -25.12
C SER A 67 -5.72 1.76 -25.42
N PHE A 68 -6.05 2.54 -24.40
CA PHE A 68 -6.83 3.78 -24.50
C PHE A 68 -6.05 4.93 -25.19
N VAL A 69 -4.77 5.11 -24.85
CA VAL A 69 -3.93 6.22 -25.32
C VAL A 69 -3.67 6.22 -26.83
N LYS A 70 -3.81 5.08 -27.51
CA LYS A 70 -3.64 5.02 -28.97
C LYS A 70 -4.62 5.92 -29.75
N GLY A 71 -5.70 6.39 -29.12
CA GLY A 71 -6.71 7.23 -29.74
C GLY A 71 -6.64 8.74 -29.47
N LEU A 72 -5.76 9.24 -28.59
CA LEU A 72 -5.76 10.65 -28.16
C LEU A 72 -4.57 11.47 -28.71
N SER A 73 -4.79 12.75 -29.06
CA SER A 73 -3.76 13.67 -29.56
C SER A 73 -2.71 14.10 -28.51
N CYS A 74 -2.97 13.90 -27.21
CA CYS A 74 -2.09 14.26 -26.09
C CYS A 74 -1.31 13.05 -25.52
N THR A 75 -0.85 12.15 -26.38
CA THR A 75 -0.25 10.86 -26.00
C THR A 75 0.98 10.96 -25.10
N ARG A 76 1.84 11.97 -25.29
CA ARG A 76 3.17 12.01 -24.66
C ARG A 76 3.14 12.30 -23.15
N LEU A 77 2.38 13.32 -22.73
CA LEU A 77 2.28 13.67 -21.32
C LEU A 77 1.62 12.54 -20.53
N TYR A 78 0.54 12.01 -21.09
CA TYR A 78 -0.27 10.96 -20.50
C TYR A 78 0.53 9.63 -20.37
N ASP A 79 1.33 9.26 -21.38
CA ASP A 79 2.25 8.11 -21.32
C ASP A 79 3.35 8.28 -20.25
N ILE A 80 3.91 9.49 -20.11
CA ILE A 80 4.89 9.80 -19.06
C ILE A 80 4.25 9.65 -17.67
N LEU A 81 3.06 10.22 -17.47
CA LEU A 81 2.35 10.16 -16.19
C LEU A 81 2.08 8.72 -15.76
N THR A 82 1.63 7.84 -16.66
CA THR A 82 1.33 6.44 -16.32
C THR A 82 2.58 5.63 -16.03
N LYS A 83 3.69 5.90 -16.75
CA LYS A 83 4.98 5.27 -16.43
C LYS A 83 5.50 5.73 -15.07
N VAL A 84 5.42 7.02 -14.78
CA VAL A 84 5.79 7.57 -13.47
C VAL A 84 4.92 6.97 -12.37
N ALA A 85 3.60 6.88 -12.56
CA ALA A 85 2.69 6.28 -11.59
C ALA A 85 2.98 4.79 -11.35
N LEU A 86 3.28 4.01 -12.41
CA LEU A 86 3.70 2.62 -12.27
C LEU A 86 4.99 2.50 -11.46
N ILE A 87 5.98 3.35 -11.74
CA ILE A 87 7.25 3.36 -11.00
C ILE A 87 7.01 3.72 -9.53
N LEU A 88 6.21 4.76 -9.25
CA LEU A 88 5.86 5.16 -7.89
C LEU A 88 5.14 4.03 -7.13
N ASN A 89 4.22 3.32 -7.78
CA ASN A 89 3.52 2.19 -7.17
C ASN A 89 4.48 1.02 -6.85
N MET A 90 5.41 0.71 -7.76
CA MET A 90 6.42 -0.32 -7.50
C MET A 90 7.34 0.08 -6.35
N VAL A 91 7.82 1.34 -6.35
CA VAL A 91 8.69 1.87 -5.27
C VAL A 91 7.95 1.87 -3.93
N ASP A 92 6.67 2.24 -3.89
CA ASP A 92 5.82 2.16 -2.69
C ASP A 92 5.78 0.74 -2.14
N VAL A 93 5.48 -0.24 -2.99
CA VAL A 93 5.39 -1.65 -2.59
C VAL A 93 6.72 -2.17 -2.08
N PHE A 94 7.83 -1.88 -2.77
CA PHE A 94 9.17 -2.28 -2.32
C PHE A 94 9.57 -1.61 -1.02
N THR A 95 9.24 -0.33 -0.84
CA THR A 95 9.54 0.42 0.38
C THR A 95 8.73 -0.12 1.56
N PHE A 96 7.43 -0.34 1.36
CA PHE A 96 6.53 -0.89 2.38
C PHE A 96 6.95 -2.29 2.84
N VAL A 97 7.35 -3.14 1.89
CA VAL A 97 7.97 -4.45 2.20
C VAL A 97 9.31 -4.24 2.91
N GLY A 98 10.16 -3.34 2.42
CA GLY A 98 11.46 -3.01 3.02
C GLY A 98 11.33 -2.63 4.50
N VAL A 99 10.42 -1.72 4.84
CA VAL A 99 10.10 -1.32 6.23
C VAL A 99 9.76 -2.56 7.07
N ALA A 100 8.87 -3.43 6.57
CA ALA A 100 8.42 -4.62 7.30
C ALA A 100 9.53 -5.63 7.63
N PHE A 101 10.58 -5.67 6.80
CA PHE A 101 11.71 -6.59 7.00
C PHE A 101 12.88 -5.93 7.73
N ILE A 102 13.20 -4.67 7.44
CA ILE A 102 14.37 -3.94 7.96
C ILE A 102 14.11 -3.34 9.35
N SER A 103 12.89 -2.89 9.64
CA SER A 103 12.54 -2.21 10.91
C SER A 103 12.84 -3.01 12.18
N ASN A 104 13.04 -4.32 12.08
CA ASN A 104 13.32 -5.18 13.23
C ASN A 104 14.83 -5.35 13.50
N ARG A 105 15.71 -4.99 12.56
CA ARG A 105 17.15 -5.31 12.61
C ARG A 105 18.03 -4.16 13.08
N GLU A 106 17.74 -2.91 12.71
CA GLU A 106 18.70 -1.80 12.92
C GLU A 106 18.01 -0.44 13.14
N ASN A 107 18.51 0.33 14.12
CA ASN A 107 18.16 1.73 14.43
C ASN A 107 18.63 2.70 13.33
N PHE A 108 18.21 2.48 12.08
CA PHE A 108 18.45 3.43 10.98
C PHE A 108 17.72 4.77 11.24
N PRO A 109 18.14 5.88 10.60
CA PRO A 109 17.48 7.19 10.73
C PRO A 109 16.07 7.14 10.09
N PHE A 110 15.13 6.61 10.87
CA PHE A 110 13.75 6.33 10.53
C PHE A 110 12.99 7.57 10.05
N SER A 111 13.42 8.76 10.46
CA SER A 111 12.71 10.02 10.19
C SER A 111 12.69 10.41 8.71
N TRP A 112 13.80 10.30 7.99
CA TRP A 112 13.85 10.74 6.58
C TRP A 112 13.19 9.71 5.65
N PHE A 113 13.36 8.43 6.00
CA PHE A 113 12.76 7.32 5.29
C PHE A 113 11.23 7.31 5.42
N SER A 114 10.70 7.51 6.64
CA SER A 114 9.25 7.61 6.89
C SER A 114 8.60 8.83 6.22
N ALA A 115 9.29 9.98 6.16
CA ALA A 115 8.77 11.16 5.45
C ALA A 115 8.63 10.92 3.93
N THR A 116 9.61 10.24 3.34
CA THR A 116 9.59 9.89 1.91
C THR A 116 8.49 8.87 1.61
N GLU A 117 8.30 7.88 2.49
CA GLU A 117 7.21 6.90 2.41
C GLU A 117 5.83 7.58 2.42
N TYR A 118 5.63 8.57 3.30
CA TYR A 118 4.36 9.31 3.36
C TYR A 118 4.05 10.04 2.05
N GLY A 119 5.07 10.66 1.44
CA GLY A 119 4.93 11.31 0.13
C GLY A 119 4.57 10.33 -0.99
N ILE A 120 5.24 9.17 -1.02
CA ILE A 120 4.96 8.11 -2.00
C ILE A 120 3.55 7.55 -1.80
N ALA A 121 3.15 7.29 -0.55
CA ALA A 121 1.82 6.76 -0.23
C ALA A 121 0.70 7.73 -0.64
N VAL A 122 0.86 9.03 -0.39
CA VAL A 122 -0.10 10.06 -0.84
C VAL A 122 -0.19 10.10 -2.36
N ALA A 123 0.93 10.03 -3.07
CA ALA A 123 0.94 9.97 -4.53
C ALA A 123 0.24 8.69 -5.05
N ASN A 124 0.43 7.56 -4.37
CA ASN A 124 -0.20 6.29 -4.71
C ASN A 124 -1.72 6.29 -4.44
N MET A 125 -2.16 6.89 -3.34
CA MET A 125 -3.59 7.11 -3.03
C MET A 125 -4.24 8.03 -4.06
N GLY A 126 -3.57 9.12 -4.43
CA GLY A 126 -4.02 10.02 -5.50
C GLY A 126 -4.13 9.29 -6.83
N PHE A 127 -3.15 8.44 -7.17
CA PHE A 127 -3.23 7.58 -8.36
C PHE A 127 -4.45 6.66 -8.32
N HIS A 128 -4.68 5.93 -7.22
CA HIS A 128 -5.83 5.05 -7.06
C HIS A 128 -7.18 5.79 -7.13
N LEU A 129 -7.22 7.03 -6.67
CA LEU A 129 -8.40 7.89 -6.79
C LEU A 129 -8.68 8.27 -8.25
N THR A 130 -7.66 8.76 -8.97
CA THR A 130 -7.77 9.09 -10.40
C THR A 130 -8.17 7.87 -11.22
N ALA A 131 -7.55 6.73 -10.93
CA ALA A 131 -7.92 5.42 -11.42
C ALA A 131 -9.41 5.11 -11.20
N ALA A 132 -9.90 5.23 -9.97
CA ALA A 132 -11.29 4.95 -9.66
C ALA A 132 -12.26 5.85 -10.45
N TYR A 133 -11.91 7.12 -10.66
CA TYR A 133 -12.69 8.02 -11.51
C TYR A 133 -12.70 7.56 -12.99
N ASP A 134 -11.53 7.23 -13.56
CA ASP A 134 -11.43 6.78 -14.95
C ASP A 134 -12.25 5.49 -15.19
N PHE A 135 -12.26 4.54 -14.24
CA PHE A 135 -13.09 3.33 -14.38
C PHE A 135 -14.58 3.55 -14.17
N GLN A 136 -15.00 4.57 -13.42
CA GLN A 136 -16.42 4.91 -13.30
C GLN A 136 -16.99 5.36 -14.65
N ASP A 137 -16.25 6.15 -15.41
CA ASP A 137 -16.67 6.60 -16.73
C ASP A 137 -16.85 5.45 -17.73
N VAL A 138 -15.97 4.43 -17.67
CA VAL A 138 -16.07 3.21 -18.49
C VAL A 138 -17.28 2.34 -18.10
N MET A 139 -17.55 2.20 -16.80
CA MET A 139 -18.71 1.44 -16.32
C MET A 139 -20.03 2.15 -16.67
N LEU A 140 -20.08 3.48 -16.56
CA LEU A 140 -21.24 4.27 -16.92
C LEU A 140 -21.53 4.16 -18.42
N THR A 141 -20.54 4.35 -19.29
CA THR A 141 -20.73 4.22 -20.74
C THR A 141 -21.22 2.83 -21.17
N THR A 142 -20.71 1.76 -20.57
CA THR A 142 -21.15 0.39 -20.87
C THR A 142 -22.58 0.14 -20.38
N ALA A 143 -22.96 0.69 -19.22
CA ALA A 143 -24.32 0.58 -18.68
C ALA A 143 -25.35 1.34 -19.53
N THR A 144 -25.03 2.57 -19.94
CA THR A 144 -25.92 3.39 -20.80
C THR A 144 -26.06 2.82 -22.20
N GLN A 145 -24.99 2.22 -22.74
CA GLN A 145 -25.04 1.54 -24.03
C GLN A 145 -25.95 0.31 -23.97
N LYS A 146 -25.92 -0.45 -22.86
CA LYS A 146 -26.79 -1.61 -22.66
C LYS A 146 -28.26 -1.21 -22.56
N SER A 147 -28.59 -0.10 -21.87
CA SER A 147 -29.97 0.40 -21.77
C SER A 147 -30.57 0.98 -23.06
N HIS A 148 -29.75 1.26 -24.07
CA HIS A 148 -30.21 1.75 -25.38
C HIS A 148 -30.43 0.62 -26.41
N LEU A 149 -30.01 -0.61 -26.07
CA LEU A 149 -30.12 -1.81 -26.90
C LEU A 149 -31.23 -2.77 -26.44
N ASP A 150 -31.87 -2.47 -25.30
CA ASP A 150 -33.07 -3.14 -24.76
C ASP A 150 -34.31 -2.25 -24.99
#